data_AF-A0A329SBZ7-F1
#
_entry.id   AF-A0A329SBZ7-F1
#
_cell.length_a   1.000
_cell.length_b   1.000
_cell.length_c   1.000
_cell.angle_alpha   90.00
_cell.angle_beta   90.00
_cell.angle_gamma   90.00
#
_symmetry.space_group_name_H-M   'P 1'
#
loop_
_entity.id
_entity.type
_entity.pdbx_description
1 polymer ?
#
loop_
_entity_poly.entity_id
_entity_poly.type
_entity_poly.pdbx_seq_one_letter_code
_entity_poly.pdbx_strand_id
1 'polypeptide(L)'
;MEMASSIMRFALATYFMKQGGSSHPVPSCYEPSWPSPSYEPSLASSDEEGESDDVDSEFPDVVSTHVSNLRQLLADQRFQDWSRGIAELREYVAVNSLVEPWVAALVKMINRQQEDTECLVQVVEHMCFEENGEPSEVFDQLVEALSHYSEDKDTGVAVWLERAVDAITHRLWQYHEQHFGTTSLA
;
A
#
# COMPACT_ATOMS: atom_id res chain seq x y z
N MET A 1 14.24 8.19 -21.13
CA MET A 1 14.98 8.50 -19.89
C MET A 1 14.50 7.51 -18.84
N GLU A 2 15.30 6.47 -18.58
CA GLU A 2 14.91 5.25 -17.84
C GLU A 2 15.09 5.38 -16.31
N MET A 3 15.52 6.55 -15.81
CA MET A 3 16.00 6.70 -14.43
C MET A 3 14.90 6.55 -13.36
N ALA A 4 13.69 7.08 -13.56
CA ALA A 4 12.64 7.00 -12.53
C ALA A 4 12.11 5.56 -12.34
N SER A 5 11.85 4.84 -13.44
CA SER A 5 11.51 3.41 -13.42
C SER A 5 12.65 2.56 -12.85
N SER A 6 13.91 2.94 -13.08
CA SER A 6 15.07 2.27 -12.46
C SER A 6 15.13 2.45 -10.94
N ILE A 7 14.76 3.62 -10.41
CA ILE A 7 14.78 3.91 -8.98
C ILE A 7 13.66 3.16 -8.26
N MET A 8 12.46 3.08 -8.84
CA MET A 8 11.36 2.30 -8.28
C MET A 8 11.69 0.81 -8.23
N ARG A 9 12.18 0.26 -9.35
CA ARG A 9 12.64 -1.13 -9.42
C ARG A 9 13.81 -1.38 -8.47
N PHE A 10 14.70 -0.41 -8.30
CA PHE A 10 15.83 -0.53 -7.37
C PHE A 10 15.36 -0.51 -5.91
N ALA A 11 14.54 0.45 -5.49
CA ALA A 11 14.01 0.54 -4.13
C ALA A 11 13.21 -0.72 -3.74
N LEU A 12 12.34 -1.18 -4.65
CA LEU A 12 11.57 -2.42 -4.48
C LEU A 12 12.49 -3.64 -4.46
N ALA A 13 13.45 -3.76 -5.38
CA ALA A 13 14.41 -4.87 -5.39
C ALA A 13 15.27 -4.90 -4.12
N THR A 14 15.69 -3.75 -3.58
CA THR A 14 16.46 -3.68 -2.34
C THR A 14 15.65 -4.13 -1.13
N TYR A 15 14.36 -3.77 -1.07
CA TYR A 15 13.45 -4.25 -0.02
C TYR A 15 13.31 -5.77 -0.05
N PHE A 16 13.09 -6.37 -1.23
CA PHE A 16 12.93 -7.83 -1.34
C PHE A 16 14.23 -8.64 -1.25
N MET A 17 15.37 -8.12 -1.71
CA MET A 17 16.65 -8.78 -1.47
C MET A 17 16.97 -8.88 0.03
N LYS A 18 16.49 -7.92 0.83
CA LYS A 18 16.63 -7.92 2.28
C LYS A 18 15.66 -8.90 2.96
N GLN A 19 14.44 -9.05 2.46
CA GLN A 19 13.47 -10.05 2.96
C GLN A 19 13.75 -11.49 2.49
N GLY A 20 14.25 -11.67 1.26
CA GLY A 20 14.46 -12.99 0.64
C GLY A 20 15.69 -13.78 1.13
N GLY A 21 16.45 -13.24 2.09
CA GLY A 21 17.67 -13.85 2.62
C GLY A 21 17.48 -14.77 3.83
N SER A 22 16.30 -14.76 4.48
CA SER A 22 16.05 -15.61 5.65
C SER A 22 15.38 -16.93 5.26
N SER A 23 16.15 -17.78 4.57
CA SER A 23 15.82 -19.20 4.47
C SER A 23 16.17 -19.88 5.81
N HIS A 24 15.32 -19.74 6.82
CA HIS A 24 15.37 -20.66 7.96
C HIS A 24 14.98 -22.06 7.45
N PRO A 25 15.84 -23.08 7.61
CA PRO A 25 15.48 -24.44 7.27
C PRO A 25 14.38 -24.89 8.22
N VAL A 26 13.21 -25.20 7.68
CA VAL A 26 12.15 -25.94 8.36
C VAL A 26 12.76 -27.27 8.84
N PRO A 27 12.82 -27.57 10.14
CA PRO A 27 13.10 -28.92 10.58
C PRO A 27 11.86 -29.76 10.27
N SER A 28 12.02 -30.68 9.33
CA SER A 28 11.06 -31.73 9.03
C SER A 28 10.78 -32.55 10.30
N CYS A 29 9.63 -32.34 10.92
CA CYS A 29 9.08 -33.23 11.94
C CYS A 29 8.60 -34.53 11.27
N TYR A 30 9.50 -35.51 11.17
CA TYR A 30 9.10 -36.92 11.19
C TYR A 30 9.37 -37.46 12.60
N GLU A 31 8.33 -37.56 13.41
CA GLU A 31 8.26 -38.54 14.50
C GLU A 31 7.70 -39.84 13.90
N PRO A 32 8.20 -41.02 14.29
CA PRO A 32 7.55 -41.61 15.46
C PRO A 32 8.50 -42.33 16.43
N SER A 33 7.95 -42.55 17.62
CA SER A 33 8.30 -43.60 18.60
C SER A 33 9.09 -43.13 19.84
N TRP A 34 8.29 -42.83 20.87
CA TRP A 34 8.56 -42.98 22.30
C TRP A 34 9.36 -44.26 22.64
N PRO A 35 10.18 -44.29 23.72
CA PRO A 35 9.68 -44.15 25.10
C PRO A 35 10.51 -43.28 26.06
N SER A 36 9.80 -42.74 27.06
CA SER A 36 10.33 -41.99 28.21
C SER A 36 11.34 -42.78 29.05
N PRO A 37 12.17 -42.10 29.86
CA PRO A 37 11.86 -42.07 31.30
C PRO A 37 12.18 -40.75 32.04
N SER A 38 11.33 -40.46 33.04
CA SER A 38 11.48 -39.71 34.30
C SER A 38 12.73 -38.83 34.56
N TYR A 39 12.53 -37.56 34.97
CA TYR A 39 12.67 -37.05 36.36
C TYR A 39 12.69 -35.49 36.45
N GLU A 40 11.94 -34.97 37.43
CA GLU A 40 11.84 -33.66 38.11
C GLU A 40 11.88 -32.26 37.42
N PRO A 41 11.14 -31.27 37.99
CA PRO A 41 11.04 -29.90 37.47
C PRO A 41 12.11 -28.98 38.10
N SER A 42 12.66 -28.05 37.31
CA SER A 42 13.42 -26.93 37.87
C SER A 42 13.18 -25.65 37.08
N LEU A 43 12.72 -24.66 37.83
CA LEU A 43 12.64 -23.25 37.48
C LEU A 43 14.01 -22.74 37.02
N ALA A 44 14.06 -22.22 35.79
CA ALA A 44 15.05 -21.24 35.38
C ALA A 44 14.35 -20.21 34.52
N SER A 45 14.30 -18.98 35.02
CA SER A 45 14.02 -17.79 34.23
C SER A 45 15.01 -17.73 33.06
N SER A 46 14.51 -17.48 31.87
CA SER A 46 15.29 -16.76 30.88
C SER A 46 14.34 -15.78 30.24
N ASP A 47 14.55 -14.51 30.59
CA ASP A 47 14.13 -13.37 29.78
C ASP A 47 14.70 -13.62 28.38
N GLU A 48 13.82 -13.97 27.46
CA GLU A 48 14.04 -13.73 26.05
C GLU A 48 12.96 -12.71 25.70
N GLU A 49 13.31 -11.44 25.93
CA GLU A 49 12.73 -10.34 25.17
C GLU A 49 12.91 -10.70 23.70
N GLY A 50 11.89 -11.33 23.12
CA GLY A 50 11.76 -11.43 21.69
C GLY A 50 11.64 -10.00 21.18
N GLU A 51 12.77 -9.40 20.82
CA GLU A 51 12.85 -8.39 19.78
C GLU A 51 12.10 -8.96 18.58
N SER A 52 10.80 -8.65 18.52
CA SER A 52 10.03 -8.83 17.30
C SER A 52 10.64 -7.87 16.31
N ASP A 53 11.55 -8.37 15.49
CA ASP A 53 12.10 -7.66 14.35
C ASP A 53 10.96 -6.93 13.64
N ASP A 54 11.07 -5.61 13.65
CA ASP A 54 10.09 -4.64 13.19
C ASP A 54 10.11 -4.58 11.65
N VAL A 55 9.95 -5.75 11.00
CA VAL A 55 10.05 -5.90 9.54
C VAL A 55 8.91 -5.19 8.81
N ASP A 56 7.79 -4.93 9.50
CA ASP A 56 6.65 -4.13 9.02
C ASP A 56 6.91 -2.61 9.01
N SER A 57 8.05 -2.14 9.56
CA SER A 57 8.35 -0.70 9.65
C SER A 57 8.90 -0.07 8.36
N GLU A 58 9.38 -0.86 7.39
CA GLU A 58 10.02 -0.32 6.19
C GLU A 58 9.04 -0.01 5.05
N PHE A 59 7.93 -0.73 4.94
CA PHE A 59 6.95 -0.54 3.85
C PHE A 59 6.36 0.89 3.82
N PRO A 60 5.96 1.50 4.96
CA PRO A 60 5.49 2.88 4.98
C PRO A 60 6.53 3.89 4.47
N ASP A 61 7.80 3.67 4.74
CA ASP A 61 8.89 4.56 4.30
C ASP A 61 9.13 4.44 2.79
N VAL A 62 8.99 3.24 2.23
CA VAL A 62 9.03 3.02 0.77
C VAL A 62 7.84 3.71 0.09
N VAL A 63 6.63 3.56 0.63
CA VAL A 63 5.43 4.24 0.11
C VAL A 63 5.59 5.75 0.18
N SER A 64 6.06 6.28 1.32
CA SER A 64 6.32 7.71 1.48
C SER A 64 7.31 8.22 0.44
N THR A 65 8.45 7.55 0.29
CA THR A 65 9.46 7.91 -0.72
C THR A 65 8.88 7.89 -2.13
N HIS A 66 8.08 6.87 -2.45
CA HIS A 66 7.48 6.74 -3.78
C HIS A 66 6.47 7.87 -4.05
N VAL A 67 5.60 8.18 -3.10
CA VAL A 67 4.65 9.29 -3.20
C VAL A 67 5.38 10.63 -3.32
N SER A 68 6.47 10.87 -2.56
CA SER A 68 7.28 12.08 -2.71
C SER A 68 7.85 12.22 -4.12
N ASN A 69 8.30 11.10 -4.72
CA ASN A 69 8.80 11.08 -6.08
C ASN A 69 7.69 11.37 -7.10
N LEU A 70 6.50 10.80 -6.92
CA LEU A 70 5.33 11.10 -7.75
C LEU A 70 4.95 12.58 -7.64
N ARG A 71 4.96 13.15 -6.44
CA ARG A 71 4.72 14.59 -6.22
C ARG A 71 5.74 15.44 -6.98
N GLN A 72 7.01 15.07 -6.94
CA GLN A 72 8.06 15.77 -7.68
C GLN A 72 7.80 15.72 -9.20
N LEU A 73 7.39 14.56 -9.73
CA LEU A 73 7.04 14.43 -11.15
C LEU A 73 5.84 15.32 -11.54
N LEU A 74 4.84 15.45 -10.67
CA LEU A 74 3.72 16.38 -10.87
C LEU A 74 4.20 17.84 -10.87
N ALA A 75 5.04 18.22 -9.91
CA ALA A 75 5.59 19.58 -9.82
C ALA A 75 6.43 19.95 -11.06
N ASP A 76 7.16 18.97 -11.61
CA ASP A 76 7.95 19.11 -12.82
C ASP A 76 7.13 18.99 -14.12
N GLN A 77 5.80 18.83 -14.02
CA GLN A 77 4.86 18.65 -15.14
C GLN A 77 5.19 17.43 -16.03
N ARG A 78 5.80 16.40 -15.44
CA ARG A 78 6.19 15.16 -16.12
C ARG A 78 5.07 14.12 -16.06
N PHE A 79 3.90 14.48 -16.61
CA PHE A 79 2.66 13.71 -16.46
C PHE A 79 2.76 12.25 -16.97
N GLN A 80 3.51 12.00 -18.04
CA GLN A 80 3.70 10.63 -18.56
C GLN A 80 4.55 9.75 -17.63
N ASP A 81 5.59 10.32 -17.01
CA ASP A 81 6.40 9.58 -16.05
C ASP A 81 5.62 9.36 -14.75
N TRP A 82 4.79 10.33 -14.38
CA TRP A 82 3.89 10.21 -13.25
C TRP A 82 2.82 9.12 -13.45
N SER A 83 2.12 9.10 -14.58
CA SER A 83 1.09 8.09 -14.87
C SER A 83 1.70 6.69 -14.90
N ARG A 84 2.89 6.54 -15.50
CA ARG A 84 3.65 5.29 -15.45
C ARG A 84 3.99 4.88 -14.01
N GLY A 85 4.43 5.82 -13.17
CA GLY A 85 4.74 5.55 -11.77
C GLY A 85 3.53 5.06 -10.99
N ILE A 86 2.35 5.64 -11.23
CA ILE A 86 1.09 5.17 -10.65
C ILE A 86 0.76 3.75 -11.13
N ALA A 87 0.89 3.48 -12.43
CA ALA A 87 0.62 2.14 -12.97
C ALA A 87 1.57 1.08 -12.37
N GLU A 88 2.87 1.39 -12.26
CA GLU A 88 3.86 0.52 -11.62
C GLU A 88 3.54 0.30 -10.12
N LEU A 89 3.08 1.34 -9.41
CA LEU A 89 2.65 1.23 -8.01
C LEU A 89 1.41 0.35 -7.87
N ARG A 90 0.44 0.55 -8.76
CA ARG A 90 -0.80 -0.21 -8.77
C ARG A 90 -0.56 -1.69 -9.00
N GLU A 91 0.17 -2.04 -10.06
CA GLU A 91 0.55 -3.42 -10.37
C GLU A 91 1.27 -4.05 -9.17
N TYR A 92 2.21 -3.32 -8.58
CA TYR A 92 2.93 -3.80 -7.41
C TYR A 92 2.03 -4.07 -6.20
N VAL A 93 1.14 -3.13 -5.86
CA VAL A 93 0.20 -3.27 -4.75
C VAL A 93 -0.78 -4.43 -5.00
N ALA A 94 -1.25 -4.59 -6.24
CA ALA A 94 -2.15 -5.67 -6.62
C ALA A 94 -1.49 -7.05 -6.49
N VAL A 95 -0.33 -7.23 -7.12
CA VAL A 95 0.41 -8.51 -7.16
C VAL A 95 0.79 -8.98 -5.76
N ASN A 96 1.04 -8.06 -4.83
CA ASN A 96 1.45 -8.38 -3.47
C ASN A 96 0.32 -8.27 -2.44
N SER A 97 -0.92 -7.96 -2.86
CA SER A 97 -2.07 -7.76 -1.96
C SER A 97 -1.80 -6.73 -0.85
N LEU A 98 -1.16 -5.62 -1.19
CA LEU A 98 -0.70 -4.60 -0.24
C LEU A 98 -1.64 -3.38 -0.15
N VAL A 99 -2.90 -3.50 -0.58
CA VAL A 99 -3.83 -2.36 -0.62
C VAL A 99 -4.07 -1.79 0.78
N GLU A 100 -4.39 -2.63 1.76
CA GLU A 100 -4.60 -2.17 3.15
C GLU A 100 -3.33 -1.58 3.78
N PRO A 101 -2.15 -2.24 3.75
CA PRO A 101 -0.90 -1.63 4.21
C PRO A 101 -0.59 -0.29 3.54
N TRP A 102 -0.91 -0.16 2.24
CA TRP A 102 -0.67 1.05 1.48
C TRP A 102 -1.58 2.20 1.93
N VAL A 103 -2.88 1.94 2.10
CA VAL A 103 -3.82 2.93 2.66
C VAL A 103 -3.38 3.34 4.07
N ALA A 104 -2.97 2.38 4.91
CA ALA A 104 -2.46 2.65 6.25
C ALA A 104 -1.19 3.54 6.22
N ALA A 105 -0.31 3.36 5.24
CA ALA A 105 0.86 4.21 5.04
C ALA A 105 0.46 5.65 4.65
N LEU A 106 -0.54 5.83 3.77
CA LEU A 106 -1.05 7.16 3.42
C LEU A 106 -1.65 7.88 4.64
N VAL A 107 -2.43 7.17 5.46
CA VAL A 107 -2.99 7.71 6.71
C VAL A 107 -1.88 8.15 7.67
N LYS A 108 -0.82 7.34 7.82
CA LYS A 108 0.37 7.74 8.59
C LYS A 108 1.03 9.01 8.03
N MET A 109 1.11 9.16 6.72
CA MET A 109 1.68 10.36 6.09
C MET A 109 0.84 11.61 6.34
N ILE A 110 -0.49 11.50 6.32
CA ILE A 110 -1.43 12.58 6.65
C ILE A 110 -1.25 13.01 8.10
N ASN A 111 -1.27 12.04 9.03
CA ASN A 111 -1.08 12.29 10.45
C ASN A 111 0.26 12.97 10.76
N ARG A 112 1.30 12.66 9.98
CA ARG A 112 2.62 13.27 10.09
C ARG A 112 2.78 14.56 9.27
N GLN A 113 1.76 14.99 8.52
CA GLN A 113 1.79 16.13 7.59
C GLN A 113 2.98 16.07 6.62
N GLN A 114 3.36 14.86 6.19
CA GLN A 114 4.55 14.63 5.37
C GLN A 114 4.36 15.05 3.91
N GLU A 115 3.11 15.02 3.42
CA GLU A 115 2.80 15.30 2.03
C GLU A 115 1.58 16.20 1.89
N ASP A 116 1.49 16.84 0.73
CA ASP A 116 0.31 17.61 0.34
C ASP A 116 -0.90 16.67 0.21
N THR A 117 -1.95 16.96 0.96
CA THR A 117 -3.23 16.23 0.91
C THR A 117 -3.76 16.12 -0.51
N GLU A 118 -3.57 17.15 -1.34
CA GLU A 118 -4.01 17.13 -2.74
C GLU A 118 -3.26 16.09 -3.57
N CYS A 119 -1.95 15.97 -3.36
CA CYS A 119 -1.14 14.95 -4.02
C CYS A 119 -1.60 13.54 -3.61
N LEU A 120 -1.92 13.33 -2.33
CA LEU A 120 -2.41 12.03 -1.85
C LEU A 120 -3.78 11.68 -2.43
N VAL A 121 -4.67 12.66 -2.57
CA VAL A 121 -5.97 12.48 -3.25
C VAL A 121 -5.77 12.08 -4.71
N GLN A 122 -4.89 12.75 -5.44
CA GLN A 122 -4.61 12.43 -6.85
C GLN A 122 -4.02 11.03 -7.03
N VAL A 123 -3.12 10.63 -6.12
CA VAL A 123 -2.54 9.29 -6.12
C VAL A 123 -3.64 8.24 -5.90
N VAL A 124 -4.51 8.42 -4.90
CA VAL A 124 -5.64 7.51 -4.64
C VAL A 124 -6.59 7.44 -5.84
N GLU A 125 -6.98 8.59 -6.38
CA GLU A 125 -7.83 8.66 -7.57
C GLU A 125 -7.22 7.84 -8.72
N HIS A 126 -5.94 8.02 -9.02
CA HIS A 126 -5.31 7.33 -10.15
C HIS A 126 -4.94 5.88 -9.84
N MET A 127 -4.88 5.47 -8.58
CA MET A 127 -4.83 4.06 -8.21
C MET A 127 -6.16 3.35 -8.52
N CYS A 128 -7.29 4.05 -8.37
CA CYS A 128 -8.62 3.52 -8.65
C CYS A 128 -8.94 3.31 -10.13
N PHE A 129 -8.25 3.98 -11.05
CA PHE A 129 -8.57 3.94 -12.48
C PHE A 129 -7.36 3.73 -13.38
N GLU A 130 -7.57 2.98 -14.45
CA GLU A 130 -6.63 2.82 -15.56
C GLU A 130 -6.55 4.10 -16.42
N GLU A 131 -5.53 4.20 -17.28
CA GLU A 131 -5.35 5.37 -18.16
C GLU A 131 -6.53 5.57 -19.14
N ASN A 132 -7.24 4.49 -19.48
CA ASN A 132 -8.45 4.53 -20.30
C ASN A 132 -9.71 4.94 -19.52
N GLY A 133 -9.60 5.16 -18.21
CA GLY A 133 -10.70 5.54 -17.32
C GLY A 133 -11.51 4.37 -16.73
N GLU A 134 -11.17 3.11 -17.06
CA GLU A 134 -11.80 1.94 -16.45
C GLU A 134 -11.39 1.81 -14.97
N PRO A 135 -12.29 1.33 -14.08
CA PRO A 135 -11.90 0.93 -12.74
C PRO A 135 -10.78 -0.10 -12.78
N SER A 136 -9.78 0.08 -11.93
CA SER A 136 -8.61 -0.79 -11.88
C SER A 136 -8.87 -2.06 -11.07
N GLU A 137 -7.96 -3.03 -11.16
CA GLU A 137 -8.09 -4.31 -10.44
C GLU A 137 -8.05 -4.19 -8.90
N VAL A 138 -7.47 -3.10 -8.38
CA VAL A 138 -7.40 -2.82 -6.94
C VAL A 138 -8.60 -2.00 -6.45
N PHE A 139 -9.48 -1.55 -7.34
CA PHE A 139 -10.54 -0.60 -7.02
C PHE A 139 -11.41 -1.05 -5.83
N ASP A 140 -11.97 -2.26 -5.88
CA ASP A 140 -12.86 -2.76 -4.83
C ASP A 140 -12.14 -2.88 -3.48
N GLN A 141 -10.92 -3.41 -3.49
CA GLN A 141 -10.08 -3.54 -2.29
C GLN A 141 -9.72 -2.17 -1.70
N LEU A 142 -9.49 -1.18 -2.57
CA LEU A 142 -9.11 0.16 -2.15
C LEU A 142 -10.31 0.87 -1.51
N VAL A 143 -11.50 0.76 -2.10
CA VAL A 143 -12.74 1.28 -1.51
C VAL A 143 -13.03 0.64 -0.15
N GLU A 144 -12.86 -0.68 -0.03
CA GLU A 144 -13.00 -1.40 1.23
C GLU A 144 -11.98 -0.92 2.27
N ALA A 145 -10.69 -0.84 1.90
CA ALA A 145 -9.63 -0.37 2.79
C ALA A 145 -9.85 1.08 3.26
N LEU A 146 -10.31 1.98 2.37
CA LEU A 146 -10.66 3.35 2.73
C LEU A 146 -11.84 3.41 3.72
N SER A 147 -12.82 2.50 3.59
CA SER A 147 -13.98 2.46 4.47
C SER A 147 -13.63 2.20 5.94
N HIS A 148 -12.54 1.47 6.21
CA HIS A 148 -12.02 1.23 7.55
C HIS A 148 -11.60 2.50 8.28
N TYR A 149 -11.34 3.59 7.55
CA TYR A 149 -10.95 4.89 8.11
C TYR A 149 -12.09 5.90 8.16
N SER A 150 -13.32 5.50 7.81
CA SER A 150 -14.49 6.39 7.82
C SER A 150 -14.88 6.89 9.22
N GLU A 151 -14.53 6.14 10.26
CA GLU A 151 -14.76 6.49 11.67
C GLU A 151 -13.50 7.03 12.37
N ASP A 152 -12.43 7.31 11.61
CA ASP A 152 -11.21 7.89 12.19
C ASP A 152 -11.53 9.25 12.84
N LYS A 153 -10.95 9.48 14.02
CA LYS A 153 -11.19 10.70 14.80
C LYS A 153 -10.27 11.85 14.40
N ASP A 154 -9.25 11.57 13.61
CA ASP A 154 -8.36 12.61 13.09
C ASP A 154 -9.07 13.41 11.98
N THR A 155 -9.20 14.72 12.20
CA THR A 155 -9.87 15.63 11.25
C THR A 155 -9.13 15.70 9.91
N GLY A 156 -7.79 15.55 9.89
CA GLY A 156 -7.01 15.54 8.66
C GLY A 156 -7.29 14.32 7.81
N VAL A 157 -7.35 13.14 8.43
CA VAL A 157 -7.73 11.88 7.78
C VAL A 157 -9.16 11.95 7.25
N ALA A 158 -10.10 12.47 8.05
CA ALA A 158 -11.50 12.62 7.62
C ALA A 158 -11.65 13.53 6.39
N VAL A 159 -11.00 14.69 6.39
CA VAL A 159 -11.03 15.63 5.24
C VAL A 159 -10.37 15.04 4.01
N TRP A 160 -9.24 14.33 4.18
CA TRP A 160 -8.59 13.64 3.07
C TRP A 160 -9.50 12.55 2.48
N LEU A 161 -10.12 11.75 3.33
CA LEU A 161 -11.01 10.66 2.92
C LEU A 161 -12.22 11.18 2.15
N GLU A 162 -12.85 12.25 2.62
CA GLU A 162 -13.95 12.92 1.92
C GLU A 162 -13.54 13.36 0.51
N ARG A 163 -12.38 14.03 0.38
CA ARG A 163 -11.86 14.46 -0.93
C ARG A 163 -11.50 13.30 -1.85
N ALA A 164 -10.93 12.23 -1.30
CA ALA A 164 -10.61 11.03 -2.06
C ALA A 164 -11.88 10.36 -2.60
N VAL A 165 -12.91 10.23 -1.77
CA VAL A 165 -14.22 9.68 -2.17
C VAL A 165 -14.88 10.55 -3.23
N ASP A 166 -14.84 11.87 -3.09
CA ASP A 166 -15.37 12.80 -4.09
C ASP A 166 -14.67 12.64 -5.45
N ALA A 167 -13.34 12.59 -5.44
CA ALA A 167 -12.54 12.40 -6.66
C ALA A 167 -12.87 11.06 -7.35
N ILE A 168 -12.92 9.97 -6.58
CA ILE A 168 -13.28 8.63 -7.08
C ILE A 168 -14.70 8.63 -7.65
N THR A 169 -15.67 9.18 -6.93
CA THR A 169 -17.08 9.20 -7.33
C THR A 169 -17.28 10.02 -8.61
N HIS A 170 -16.62 11.17 -8.70
CA HIS A 170 -16.65 12.00 -9.89
C HIS A 170 -16.09 11.25 -11.10
N ARG A 171 -14.99 10.50 -10.95
CA ARG A 171 -14.40 9.75 -12.05
C ARG A 171 -15.20 8.51 -12.45
N LEU A 172 -15.82 7.81 -11.49
CA LEU A 172 -16.83 6.77 -11.79
C LEU A 172 -17.99 7.33 -12.60
N TRP A 173 -18.47 8.52 -12.24
CA TRP A 173 -19.56 9.16 -12.94
C TRP A 173 -19.16 9.48 -14.39
N GLN A 174 -17.97 10.04 -14.61
CA GLN A 174 -17.44 10.28 -15.95
C GLN A 174 -17.31 8.99 -16.77
N TYR A 175 -16.77 7.93 -16.16
CA TYR A 175 -16.68 6.62 -16.80
C TYR A 175 -18.06 6.10 -17.21
N HIS A 176 -19.04 6.19 -16.30
CA HIS A 176 -20.40 5.75 -16.56
C HIS A 176 -21.05 6.55 -17.71
N GLU A 177 -20.92 7.88 -17.69
CA GLU A 177 -21.46 8.75 -18.74
C GLU A 177 -20.87 8.42 -20.12
N GLN A 178 -19.57 8.14 -20.19
CA GLN A 178 -18.88 7.78 -21.44
C GLN A 178 -19.33 6.43 -21.99
N HIS A 179 -19.58 5.44 -21.13
CA HIS A 179 -19.85 4.07 -21.55
C HIS A 179 -21.34 3.74 -21.70
N PHE A 180 -22.20 4.38 -20.91
CA PHE A 180 -23.63 4.07 -20.86
C PHE A 180 -24.51 5.27 -21.28
N GLY A 181 -23.91 6.42 -21.56
CA GLY A 181 -24.61 7.67 -21.84
C GLY A 181 -25.10 8.35 -20.57
N THR A 182 -25.62 9.56 -20.72
CA THR A 182 -26.32 10.22 -19.62
C THR A 182 -27.61 9.47 -19.34
N THR A 183 -27.81 9.04 -18.09
CA THR A 183 -29.16 8.79 -17.56
C THR A 183 -29.88 10.14 -17.46
N SER A 184 -30.21 10.73 -18.61
CA SER A 184 -31.18 11.80 -18.70
C SER A 184 -32.56 11.14 -18.58
N LEU A 185 -33.02 10.99 -17.34
CA LEU A 185 -34.44 10.87 -17.08
C LEU A 185 -35.06 12.23 -17.41
N ALA A 186 -35.66 12.30 -18.60
CA ALA A 186 -36.59 13.37 -18.98
C ALA A 186 -37.85 13.35 -18.10
#